data_AF-A0A510ITC6-F1
#
_entry.id   AF-A0A510ITC6-F1
#
_cell.length_a   1.000
_cell.length_b   1.000
_cell.length_c   1.000
_cell.angle_alpha   90.00
_cell.angle_beta   90.00
_cell.angle_gamma   90.00
#
_symmetry.space_group_name_H-M   'P 1'
#
loop_
_entity.id
_entity.type
_entity.pdbx_description
1 polymer ?
#
loop_
_entity_poly.entity_id
_entity_poly.type
_entity_poly.pdbx_seq_one_letter_code
_entity_poly.pdbx_strand_id
1 'polypeptide(L)'
;MPIPTYQQMFRPLLAAIEDGQVHSLSDLHDRIANAIGLTAEEIQQRVPSGRQTYFRNRLGWARTYLGKAGLIEIPARGSYKITDRGRQALVDCPNVISNAYLRQYPEFVEFTRGSRETADRSQATTTDNDLTPEERLRSAHAELKDTLADQLLTHIKQCSPQFFERLVVDLMLAMGYGGTAEDAGLATQYSADGGIDGIIKQDPLGLDSIYLQAKRYTENTIGRLEIQKFCGALDMCRAKKGVFITTSRFSQEAQAFVGMIEKKIILIDGDKLADLMITYGLGTSVKETLTLQAIDSDYFSEDD
;
A
#
# COMPACT_ATOMS: atom_id res chain seq x y z
N MET A 1 18.87 2.07 -9.89
CA MET A 1 19.35 1.96 -8.48
C MET A 1 18.16 2.22 -7.55
N PRO A 2 18.13 1.76 -6.30
CA PRO A 2 17.02 2.17 -5.42
C PRO A 2 17.01 3.71 -5.29
N ILE A 3 15.81 4.32 -5.34
CA ILE A 3 15.65 5.76 -5.05
C ILE A 3 16.30 6.03 -3.69
N PRO A 4 17.17 7.06 -3.56
CA PRO A 4 17.87 7.36 -2.31
C PRO A 4 16.91 7.55 -1.15
N THR A 5 17.36 7.22 0.05
CA THR A 5 16.66 7.55 1.30
C THR A 5 16.73 9.06 1.56
N TYR A 6 15.86 9.59 2.43
CA TYR A 6 15.92 11.04 2.74
C TYR A 6 17.26 11.43 3.40
N GLN A 7 17.89 10.53 4.18
CA GLN A 7 19.23 10.78 4.74
C GLN A 7 20.30 10.83 3.64
N GLN A 8 20.24 9.91 2.67
CA GLN A 8 21.14 9.92 1.51
C GLN A 8 20.96 11.19 0.65
N MET A 9 19.81 11.85 0.73
CA MET A 9 19.56 13.14 0.06
C MET A 9 20.11 14.35 0.81
N PHE A 10 20.51 14.25 2.08
CA PHE A 10 21.03 15.40 2.83
C PHE A 10 22.26 16.03 2.16
N ARG A 11 23.25 15.21 1.83
CA ARG A 11 24.51 15.70 1.26
C ARG A 11 24.36 16.21 -0.18
N PRO A 12 23.68 15.50 -1.11
CA PRO A 12 23.38 16.02 -2.44
C PRO A 12 22.59 17.33 -2.41
N LEU A 13 21.64 17.46 -1.48
CA LEU A 13 20.89 18.71 -1.30
C LEU A 13 21.78 19.87 -0.88
N LEU A 14 22.67 19.69 0.11
CA LEU A 14 23.61 20.75 0.50
C LEU A 14 24.63 21.07 -0.60
N ALA A 15 25.13 20.06 -1.31
CA ALA A 15 26.06 20.25 -2.42
C ALA A 15 25.42 21.07 -3.56
N ALA A 16 24.14 20.87 -3.84
CA ALA A 16 23.41 21.60 -4.89
C ALA A 16 23.28 23.11 -4.62
N ILE A 17 23.48 23.55 -3.37
CA ILE A 17 23.40 24.94 -2.89
C ILE A 17 24.71 25.42 -2.27
N GLU A 18 25.83 24.71 -2.49
CA GLU A 18 27.14 25.02 -1.91
C GLU A 18 27.67 26.40 -2.36
N ASP A 19 27.23 26.87 -3.54
CA ASP A 19 27.56 28.18 -4.11
C ASP A 19 27.09 29.38 -3.26
N GLY A 20 26.25 29.16 -2.24
CA GLY A 20 25.74 30.21 -1.35
C GLY A 20 24.67 31.09 -1.98
N GLN A 21 24.23 30.78 -3.20
CA GLN A 21 23.14 31.47 -3.88
C GLN A 21 21.77 30.94 -3.44
N VAL A 22 20.74 31.69 -3.78
CA VAL A 22 19.35 31.29 -3.53
C VAL A 22 18.87 30.42 -4.69
N HIS A 23 18.40 29.22 -4.40
CA HIS A 23 17.89 28.26 -5.41
C HIS A 23 16.42 27.95 -5.19
N SER A 24 15.65 27.85 -6.26
CA SER A 24 14.25 27.45 -6.18
C SER A 24 14.13 25.93 -5.97
N LEU A 25 13.02 25.49 -5.38
CA LEU A 25 12.72 24.07 -5.22
C LEU A 25 12.71 23.31 -6.55
N SER A 26 12.27 23.96 -7.63
CA SER A 26 12.25 23.35 -8.96
C SER A 26 13.67 23.08 -9.45
N ASP A 27 14.56 24.07 -9.34
CA ASP A 27 15.96 23.94 -9.76
C ASP A 27 16.69 22.85 -8.97
N LEU A 28 16.41 22.75 -7.66
CA LEU A 28 17.01 21.73 -6.80
C LEU A 28 16.58 20.31 -7.17
N HIS A 29 15.33 20.10 -7.58
CA HIS A 29 14.89 18.78 -8.03
C HIS A 29 15.73 18.31 -9.22
N ASP A 30 15.90 19.16 -10.24
CA ASP A 30 16.61 18.78 -11.46
C ASP A 30 18.11 18.62 -11.20
N ARG A 31 18.72 19.55 -10.45
CA ARG A 31 20.14 19.46 -10.07
C ARG A 31 20.45 18.18 -9.30
N ILE A 32 19.64 17.86 -8.30
CA ILE A 32 19.87 16.70 -7.43
C ILE A 32 19.59 15.39 -8.18
N ALA A 33 18.52 15.34 -8.99
CA ALA A 33 18.22 14.17 -9.81
C ALA A 33 19.37 13.86 -10.79
N ASN A 34 19.92 14.90 -11.44
CA ASN A 34 21.07 14.76 -12.32
C ASN A 34 22.36 14.37 -11.58
N ALA A 35 22.63 14.97 -10.42
CA ALA A 35 23.83 14.69 -9.63
C ALA A 35 23.87 13.25 -9.09
N ILE A 36 22.70 12.68 -8.77
CA ILE A 36 22.57 11.30 -8.28
C ILE A 36 22.45 10.29 -9.43
N GLY A 37 22.10 10.75 -10.64
CA GLY A 37 21.94 9.89 -11.82
C GLY A 37 20.62 9.10 -11.81
N LEU A 38 19.53 9.72 -11.33
CA LEU A 38 18.21 9.08 -11.34
C LEU A 38 17.64 9.00 -12.76
N THR A 39 17.03 7.85 -13.07
CA THR A 39 16.31 7.64 -14.33
C THR A 39 14.93 8.31 -14.32
N ALA A 40 14.34 8.53 -15.49
CA ALA A 40 12.99 9.09 -15.60
C ALA A 40 11.93 8.24 -14.89
N GLU A 41 12.07 6.91 -14.93
CA GLU A 41 11.18 5.97 -14.25
C GLU A 41 11.27 6.11 -12.72
N GLU A 42 12.48 6.25 -12.18
CA GLU A 42 12.72 6.45 -10.74
C GLU A 42 12.19 7.81 -10.26
N ILE A 43 12.36 8.87 -11.06
CA ILE A 43 11.82 10.21 -10.73
C ILE A 43 10.30 10.19 -10.70
N GLN A 44 9.66 9.41 -11.58
CA GLN A 44 8.20 9.30 -11.71
C GLN A 44 7.55 8.29 -10.76
N GLN A 45 8.34 7.47 -10.05
CA GLN A 45 7.81 6.47 -9.12
C GLN A 45 7.00 7.13 -7.99
N ARG A 46 5.70 6.85 -7.93
CA ARG A 46 4.77 7.47 -6.99
C ARG A 46 4.73 6.75 -5.65
N VAL A 47 4.53 7.51 -4.57
CA VAL A 47 4.10 6.92 -3.29
C VAL A 47 2.67 6.37 -3.44
N PRO A 48 2.24 5.39 -2.61
CA PRO A 48 0.93 4.75 -2.74
C PRO A 48 -0.28 5.70 -2.70
N SER A 49 -0.14 6.89 -2.09
CA SER A 49 -1.19 7.93 -2.12
C SER A 49 -1.40 8.57 -3.49
N GLY A 50 -0.51 8.33 -4.46
CA GLY A 50 -0.56 8.86 -5.82
C GLY A 50 -0.28 10.35 -5.95
N ARG A 51 -0.24 11.13 -4.85
CA ARG A 51 -0.10 12.60 -4.89
C ARG A 51 1.33 13.09 -5.17
N GLN A 52 2.34 12.34 -4.75
CA GLN A 52 3.76 12.71 -4.88
C GLN A 52 4.62 11.54 -5.36
N THR A 53 5.83 11.84 -5.83
CA THR A 53 6.85 10.82 -6.11
C THR A 53 7.71 10.55 -4.87
N TYR A 54 8.29 9.36 -4.77
CA TYR A 54 9.22 9.03 -3.68
C TYR A 54 10.37 10.03 -3.62
N PHE A 55 10.92 10.42 -4.77
CA PHE A 55 11.98 11.42 -4.86
C PHE A 55 11.56 12.76 -4.24
N ARG A 56 10.43 13.32 -4.66
CA ARG A 56 9.92 14.60 -4.14
C ARG A 56 9.62 14.55 -2.64
N ASN A 57 9.00 13.47 -2.19
CA ASN A 57 8.65 13.29 -0.78
C ASN A 57 9.91 13.21 0.10
N ARG A 58 10.88 12.39 -0.27
CA ARG A 58 12.14 12.22 0.48
C ARG A 58 13.00 13.47 0.44
N LEU A 59 13.04 14.20 -0.68
CA LEU A 59 13.73 15.49 -0.75
C LEU A 59 13.05 16.54 0.14
N GLY A 60 11.72 16.53 0.19
CA GLY A 60 10.93 17.36 1.10
C GLY A 60 11.29 17.11 2.57
N TRP A 61 11.44 15.85 2.97
CA TRP A 61 11.92 15.47 4.31
C TRP A 61 13.37 15.87 4.56
N ALA A 62 14.25 15.66 3.58
CA ALA A 62 15.65 16.06 3.66
C ALA A 62 15.79 17.55 3.99
N ARG A 63 15.03 18.37 3.26
CA ARG A 63 14.91 19.81 3.47
C ARG A 63 14.37 20.18 4.85
N THR A 64 13.28 19.56 5.29
CA THR A 64 12.71 19.84 6.63
C THR A 64 13.74 19.57 7.72
N TYR A 65 14.46 18.45 7.65
CA TYR A 65 15.43 18.06 8.67
C TYR A 65 16.66 18.97 8.66
N LEU A 66 17.22 19.26 7.49
CA LEU A 66 18.34 20.20 7.37
C LEU A 66 17.97 21.61 7.82
N GLY A 67 16.74 22.06 7.52
CA GLY A 67 16.23 23.37 7.96
C GLY A 67 16.05 23.42 9.47
N LYS A 68 15.47 22.38 10.08
CA LYS A 68 15.34 22.28 11.55
C LYS A 68 16.68 22.14 12.28
N ALA A 69 17.71 21.62 11.60
CA ALA A 69 19.08 21.62 12.10
C ALA A 69 19.86 22.91 11.80
N GLY A 70 19.27 23.87 11.08
CA GLY A 70 19.89 25.15 10.76
C GLY A 70 20.99 25.08 9.68
N LEU A 71 21.06 24.00 8.90
CA LEU A 71 22.05 23.85 7.82
C LEU A 71 21.62 24.55 6.53
N ILE A 72 20.32 24.80 6.39
CA ILE A 72 19.73 25.58 5.29
C ILE A 72 18.78 26.63 5.85
N GLU A 73 18.74 27.78 5.19
CA GLU A 73 17.76 28.84 5.43
C GLU A 73 16.76 28.92 4.27
N ILE A 74 15.59 29.52 4.53
CA ILE A 74 14.50 29.68 3.55
C ILE A 74 14.29 31.19 3.36
N PRO A 75 15.02 31.87 2.44
CA PRO A 75 14.93 33.32 2.27
C PRO A 75 13.56 33.79 1.77
N ALA A 76 12.91 32.96 0.95
CA ALA A 76 11.58 33.20 0.40
C ALA A 76 10.87 31.85 0.20
N ARG A 77 9.54 31.87 0.04
CA ARG A 77 8.75 30.65 -0.16
C ARG A 77 9.31 29.83 -1.33
N GLY A 78 9.57 28.55 -1.09
CA GLY A 78 10.11 27.63 -2.09
C GLY A 78 11.56 27.90 -2.51
N SER A 79 12.29 28.77 -1.80
CA SER A 79 13.68 29.11 -2.10
C SER A 79 14.59 28.76 -0.92
N TYR A 80 15.80 28.27 -1.22
CA TYR A 80 16.73 27.73 -0.22
C TYR A 80 18.14 28.26 -0.42
N LYS A 81 18.85 28.42 0.70
CA LYS A 81 20.25 28.83 0.71
C LYS A 81 20.99 28.11 1.83
N ILE A 82 22.26 27.78 1.60
CA ILE A 82 23.11 27.11 2.60
C ILE A 82 23.57 28.10 3.66
N THR A 83 23.62 27.65 4.92
CA THR A 83 24.22 28.43 6.02
C THR A 83 25.70 28.06 6.19
N ASP A 84 26.46 28.82 6.99
CA ASP A 84 27.84 28.45 7.32
C ASP A 84 27.91 27.10 8.05
N ARG A 85 26.89 26.77 8.84
CA ARG A 85 26.71 25.44 9.46
C ARG A 85 26.56 24.34 8.39
N GLY A 86 25.79 24.60 7.32
CA GLY A 86 25.64 23.69 6.19
C GLY A 86 26.94 23.47 5.42
N ARG A 87 27.74 24.53 5.22
CA ARG A 87 29.08 24.42 4.61
C ARG A 87 30.03 23.60 5.47
N GLN A 88 30.04 23.83 6.78
CA GLN A 88 30.86 23.05 7.70
C GLN A 88 30.46 21.57 7.67
N ALA A 89 29.16 21.27 7.58
CA ALA A 89 28.68 19.89 7.46
C ALA A 89 29.19 19.17 6.19
N LEU A 90 29.35 19.88 5.06
CA LEU A 90 29.95 19.31 3.85
C LEU A 90 31.43 18.96 4.03
N VAL A 91 32.15 19.72 4.86
CA VAL A 91 33.56 19.47 5.19
C VAL A 91 33.70 18.32 6.20
N ASP A 92 32.90 18.35 7.27
CA ASP A 92 32.94 17.35 8.35
C ASP A 92 32.51 15.96 7.87
N CYS A 93 31.54 15.92 6.94
CA CYS A 93 30.92 14.70 6.45
C CYS A 93 31.12 14.56 4.93
N PRO A 94 32.33 14.16 4.47
CA PRO A 94 32.64 14.11 3.05
C PRO A 94 31.78 13.10 2.28
N ASN A 95 31.30 12.05 2.95
CA ASN A 95 30.55 10.95 2.33
C ASN A 95 29.04 10.99 2.65
N VAL A 96 28.68 11.02 3.94
CA VAL A 96 27.27 10.92 4.37
C VAL A 96 27.01 11.88 5.53
N ILE A 97 26.00 12.73 5.35
CA ILE A 97 25.38 13.45 6.46
C ILE A 97 24.23 12.58 6.95
N SER A 98 24.10 12.40 8.26
CA SER A 98 23.09 11.51 8.85
C SER A 98 22.33 12.22 9.96
N ASN A 99 21.19 11.66 10.37
CA ASN A 99 20.48 12.11 11.56
C ASN A 99 21.36 12.08 12.82
N ALA A 100 22.31 11.14 12.89
CA ALA A 100 23.27 11.08 14.00
C ALA A 100 24.16 12.33 14.03
N TYR A 101 24.60 12.81 12.87
CA TYR A 101 25.31 14.10 12.76
C TYR A 101 24.40 15.27 13.14
N LEU A 102 23.15 15.31 12.65
CA LEU A 102 22.22 16.42 12.95
C LEU A 102 21.87 16.52 14.45
N ARG A 103 21.94 15.43 15.22
CA ARG A 103 21.69 15.40 16.68
C ARG A 103 22.69 16.22 17.51
N GLN A 104 23.77 16.72 16.92
CA GLN A 104 24.65 17.66 17.61
C GLN A 104 24.01 19.06 17.80
N TYR A 105 22.98 19.39 17.02
CA TYR A 105 22.34 20.70 17.05
C TYR A 105 21.13 20.69 18.01
N PRO A 106 21.10 21.58 19.03
CA PRO A 106 20.03 21.61 20.02
C PRO A 106 18.62 21.75 19.43
N GLU A 107 18.46 22.56 18.38
CA GLU A 107 17.17 22.82 17.72
C GLU A 107 16.63 21.57 17.01
N PHE A 108 17.53 20.74 16.46
CA PHE A 108 17.17 19.46 15.86
C PHE A 108 16.83 18.41 16.92
N VAL A 109 17.53 18.42 18.06
CA VAL A 109 17.19 17.54 19.19
C VAL A 109 15.82 17.90 19.76
N GLU A 110 15.49 19.18 19.89
CA GLU A 110 14.17 19.65 20.34
C GLU A 110 13.06 19.21 19.38
N PHE A 111 13.26 19.43 18.08
CA PHE A 111 12.36 18.96 17.01
C PHE A 111 12.12 17.44 17.07
N THR A 112 13.16 16.65 17.31
CA THR A 112 13.06 15.18 17.37
C THR A 112 12.58 14.66 18.73
N ARG A 113 12.75 15.42 19.83
CA ARG A 113 12.23 15.06 21.16
C ARG A 113 10.71 15.16 21.24
N GLY A 114 10.11 16.18 20.62
CA GLY A 114 8.64 16.25 20.44
C GLY A 114 8.07 15.04 19.68
N SER A 115 8.90 14.33 18.91
CA SER A 115 8.56 13.08 18.22
C SER A 115 8.96 11.81 18.99
N ARG A 116 9.68 11.90 20.11
CA ARG A 116 10.26 10.76 20.85
C ARG A 116 9.67 10.53 22.24
N GLU A 117 8.99 11.51 22.86
CA GLU A 117 8.38 11.31 24.19
C GLU A 117 7.29 10.22 24.23
N THR A 118 6.84 9.71 23.08
CA THR A 118 5.94 8.54 22.98
C THR A 118 6.63 7.22 22.61
N ALA A 119 7.96 7.21 22.36
CA ALA A 119 8.66 6.07 21.75
C ALA A 119 9.82 5.51 22.60
N ASP A 120 9.75 5.61 23.93
CA ASP A 120 10.75 4.99 24.80
C ASP A 120 10.33 3.58 25.25
N ARG A 121 10.52 2.62 24.34
CA ARG A 121 10.89 1.21 24.60
C ARG A 121 10.90 0.47 23.26
N SER A 122 12.07 0.35 22.65
CA SER A 122 12.61 -0.90 22.07
C SER A 122 13.79 -0.61 21.12
N GLN A 123 14.73 -1.54 21.09
CA GLN A 123 15.97 -1.51 20.33
C GLN A 123 15.71 -1.20 18.85
N ALA A 124 16.19 -0.04 18.39
CA ALA A 124 16.16 0.32 16.99
C ALA A 124 17.18 -0.53 16.22
N THR A 125 16.67 -1.50 15.46
CA THR A 125 17.40 -2.10 14.34
C THR A 125 17.79 -0.99 13.38
N THR A 126 19.03 -1.04 12.86
CA THR A 126 19.64 0.02 12.04
C THR A 126 18.86 0.41 10.77
N THR A 127 17.90 -0.42 10.34
CA THR A 127 17.08 -0.24 9.13
C THR A 127 15.97 0.83 9.26
N ASP A 128 15.50 1.14 10.47
CA ASP A 128 14.32 2.01 10.68
C ASP A 128 14.64 3.52 10.60
N ASN A 129 15.94 3.89 10.60
CA ASN A 129 16.37 5.29 10.51
C ASN A 129 16.27 5.90 9.09
N ASP A 130 16.19 5.05 8.06
CA ASP A 130 16.25 5.48 6.65
C ASP A 130 14.88 5.76 6.02
N LEU A 131 13.81 5.36 6.70
CA LEU A 131 12.45 5.65 6.28
C LEU A 131 11.99 7.00 6.84
N THR A 132 11.27 7.76 6.02
CA THR A 132 10.54 8.93 6.50
C THR A 132 9.45 8.50 7.51
N PRO A 133 9.02 9.37 8.44
CA PRO A 133 7.95 9.03 9.37
C PRO A 133 6.67 8.49 8.70
N GLU A 134 6.30 9.03 7.54
CA GLU A 134 5.17 8.53 6.75
C GLU A 134 5.42 7.12 6.18
N GLU A 135 6.62 6.84 5.68
CA GLU A 135 6.97 5.50 5.21
C GLU A 135 6.97 4.48 6.35
N ARG A 136 7.46 4.86 7.54
CA ARG A 136 7.40 4.01 8.74
C ARG A 136 5.96 3.69 9.13
N LEU A 137 5.08 4.70 9.15
CA LEU A 137 3.66 4.51 9.44
C LEU A 137 3.00 3.56 8.41
N ARG A 138 3.33 3.72 7.13
CA ARG A 138 2.81 2.84 6.07
C ARG A 138 3.31 1.40 6.20
N SER A 139 4.60 1.20 6.51
CA SER A 139 5.16 -0.14 6.76
C SER A 139 4.44 -0.81 7.94
N ALA A 140 4.33 -0.09 9.06
CA ALA A 140 3.61 -0.59 10.23
C ALA A 140 2.14 -0.90 9.92
N HIS A 141 1.46 -0.08 9.11
CA HIS A 141 0.10 -0.36 8.67
C HIS A 141 0.00 -1.62 7.79
N ALA A 142 0.93 -1.81 6.87
CA ALA A 142 0.99 -3.02 6.04
C ALA A 142 1.23 -4.27 6.90
N GLU A 143 2.17 -4.22 7.84
CA GLU A 143 2.44 -5.32 8.79
C GLU A 143 1.21 -5.66 9.65
N LEU A 144 0.49 -4.64 10.13
CA LEU A 144 -0.76 -4.83 10.86
C LEU A 144 -1.84 -5.48 9.97
N LYS A 145 -1.93 -5.06 8.71
CA LYS A 145 -2.87 -5.62 7.74
C LYS A 145 -2.56 -7.09 7.44
N ASP A 146 -1.28 -7.42 7.19
CA ASP A 146 -0.84 -8.78 6.92
C ASP A 146 -1.11 -9.69 8.12
N THR A 147 -0.80 -9.21 9.34
CA THR A 147 -1.13 -9.92 10.58
C THR A 147 -2.63 -10.17 10.73
N LEU A 148 -3.46 -9.17 10.39
CA LEU A 148 -4.91 -9.31 10.42
C LEU A 148 -5.41 -10.31 9.36
N ALA A 149 -4.82 -10.31 8.16
CA ALA A 149 -5.16 -11.25 7.10
C ALA A 149 -4.89 -12.70 7.52
N ASP A 150 -3.74 -12.96 8.15
CA ASP A 150 -3.38 -14.28 8.70
C ASP A 150 -4.35 -14.73 9.81
N GLN A 151 -4.73 -13.81 10.71
CA GLN A 151 -5.72 -14.08 11.76
C GLN A 151 -7.08 -14.42 11.16
N LEU A 152 -7.56 -13.65 10.18
CA LEU A 152 -8.83 -13.92 9.49
C LEU A 152 -8.82 -15.29 8.83
N LEU A 153 -7.78 -15.63 8.07
CA LEU A 153 -7.68 -16.94 7.43
C LEU A 153 -7.68 -18.09 8.43
N THR A 154 -6.99 -17.93 9.55
CA THR A 154 -6.99 -18.91 10.64
C THR A 154 -8.40 -19.13 11.18
N HIS A 155 -9.15 -18.06 11.42
CA HIS A 155 -10.54 -18.16 11.88
C HIS A 155 -11.47 -18.80 10.84
N ILE A 156 -11.37 -18.42 9.57
CA ILE A 156 -12.19 -18.98 8.49
C ILE A 156 -11.96 -20.49 8.33
N LYS A 157 -10.70 -20.94 8.43
CA LYS A 157 -10.36 -22.38 8.37
C LYS A 157 -10.99 -23.17 9.52
N GLN A 158 -11.29 -22.55 10.66
CA GLN A 158 -11.95 -23.19 11.80
C GLN A 158 -13.49 -23.21 11.69
N CYS A 159 -14.09 -22.31 10.89
CA CYS A 159 -15.54 -22.25 10.68
C CYS A 159 -16.06 -23.43 9.83
N SER A 160 -17.36 -23.76 9.94
CA SER A 160 -17.96 -24.85 9.15
C SER A 160 -17.94 -24.57 7.64
N PRO A 161 -17.99 -25.61 6.77
CA PRO A 161 -18.10 -25.43 5.33
C PRO A 161 -19.28 -24.54 4.92
N GLN A 162 -20.45 -24.73 5.54
CA GLN A 162 -21.65 -23.94 5.26
C GLN A 162 -21.48 -22.46 5.64
N PHE A 163 -20.74 -22.19 6.72
CA PHE A 163 -20.40 -20.81 7.08
C PHE A 163 -19.50 -20.19 6.01
N PHE A 164 -18.52 -20.92 5.50
CA PHE A 164 -17.61 -20.44 4.45
C PHE A 164 -18.34 -20.14 3.14
N GLU A 165 -19.26 -21.00 2.73
CA GLU A 165 -20.11 -20.77 1.56
C GLU A 165 -20.92 -19.47 1.69
N ARG A 166 -21.54 -19.25 2.86
CA ARG A 166 -22.26 -18.00 3.16
C ARG A 166 -21.32 -16.79 3.17
N LEU A 167 -20.15 -16.90 3.79
CA LEU A 167 -19.16 -15.82 3.84
C LEU A 167 -18.71 -15.40 2.45
N VAL A 168 -18.54 -16.35 1.53
CA VAL A 168 -18.19 -16.07 0.14
C VAL A 168 -19.29 -15.28 -0.57
N VAL A 169 -20.56 -15.64 -0.35
CA VAL A 169 -21.70 -14.88 -0.87
C VAL A 169 -21.72 -13.47 -0.27
N ASP A 170 -21.59 -13.35 1.05
CA ASP A 170 -21.59 -12.07 1.76
C ASP A 170 -20.48 -11.14 1.24
N LEU A 171 -19.31 -11.71 0.91
CA LEU A 171 -18.21 -10.96 0.31
C LEU A 171 -18.57 -10.43 -1.08
N MET A 172 -19.16 -11.26 -1.93
CA MET A 172 -19.59 -10.82 -3.27
C MET A 172 -20.63 -9.69 -3.17
N LEU A 173 -21.56 -9.78 -2.22
CA LEU A 173 -22.53 -8.72 -1.95
C LEU A 173 -21.86 -7.44 -1.43
N ALA A 174 -20.92 -7.54 -0.48
CA ALA A 174 -20.17 -6.40 0.05
C ALA A 174 -19.32 -5.69 -1.02
N MET A 175 -18.87 -6.44 -2.03
CA MET A 175 -18.18 -5.92 -3.22
C MET A 175 -19.13 -5.23 -4.23
N GLY A 176 -20.44 -5.28 -4.00
CA GLY A 176 -21.46 -4.68 -4.85
C GLY A 176 -21.98 -5.58 -5.98
N TYR A 177 -21.66 -6.88 -5.98
CA TYR A 177 -22.33 -7.84 -6.86
C TYR A 177 -23.70 -8.20 -6.27
N GLY A 178 -24.71 -8.53 -7.09
CA GLY A 178 -26.03 -8.93 -6.60
C GLY A 178 -27.16 -7.88 -6.76
N GLY A 179 -26.86 -6.67 -7.26
CA GLY A 179 -27.86 -5.64 -7.53
C GLY A 179 -28.25 -4.81 -6.29
N THR A 180 -29.36 -4.06 -6.39
CA THR A 180 -29.87 -3.22 -5.29
C THR A 180 -30.53 -4.06 -4.18
N ALA A 181 -30.38 -3.62 -2.93
CA ALA A 181 -30.56 -4.38 -1.69
C ALA A 181 -31.89 -5.15 -1.50
N GLU A 182 -32.96 -4.84 -2.24
CA GLU A 182 -34.24 -5.56 -2.15
C GLU A 182 -34.22 -6.91 -2.91
N ASP A 183 -33.43 -7.05 -3.98
CA ASP A 183 -33.31 -8.28 -4.79
C ASP A 183 -32.08 -9.14 -4.42
N ALA A 184 -31.05 -8.53 -3.81
CA ALA A 184 -29.78 -9.17 -3.51
C ALA A 184 -29.91 -10.37 -2.53
N GLY A 185 -30.86 -10.31 -1.60
CA GLY A 185 -31.13 -11.38 -0.63
C GLY A 185 -31.89 -12.59 -1.20
N LEU A 186 -32.46 -12.48 -2.41
CA LEU A 186 -33.20 -13.55 -3.08
C LEU A 186 -32.38 -14.27 -4.17
N ALA A 187 -31.19 -13.77 -4.50
CA ALA A 187 -30.41 -14.23 -5.65
C ALA A 187 -29.64 -15.54 -5.42
N THR A 188 -29.44 -15.97 -4.18
CA THR A 188 -28.68 -17.19 -3.86
C THR A 188 -29.55 -18.43 -3.84
N GLN A 189 -29.66 -19.09 -4.99
CA GLN A 189 -30.06 -20.49 -5.02
C GLN A 189 -28.83 -21.36 -4.71
N TYR A 190 -28.87 -22.04 -3.57
CA TYR A 190 -27.96 -23.15 -3.30
C TYR A 190 -28.29 -24.27 -4.28
N SER A 191 -27.43 -24.48 -5.27
CA SER A 191 -27.56 -25.59 -6.21
C SER A 191 -26.86 -26.80 -5.63
N ALA A 192 -27.57 -27.90 -5.41
CA ALA A 192 -26.97 -29.17 -4.97
C ALA A 192 -26.28 -29.93 -6.13
N ASP A 193 -25.91 -29.24 -7.21
CA ASP A 193 -25.37 -29.85 -8.42
C ASP A 193 -23.84 -29.70 -8.47
N GLY A 194 -23.15 -30.83 -8.24
CA GLY A 194 -21.84 -31.16 -8.79
C GLY A 194 -20.62 -30.29 -8.46
N GLY A 195 -20.78 -29.13 -7.82
CA GLY A 195 -19.69 -28.20 -7.54
C GLY A 195 -20.02 -26.70 -7.61
N ILE A 196 -21.30 -26.28 -7.61
CA ILE A 196 -21.67 -24.87 -7.52
C ILE A 196 -22.24 -24.60 -6.13
N ASP A 197 -21.59 -23.70 -5.39
CA ASP A 197 -21.96 -23.40 -4.00
C ASP A 197 -22.82 -22.12 -3.89
N GLY A 198 -22.88 -21.30 -4.94
CA GLY A 198 -23.74 -20.12 -4.98
C GLY A 198 -23.89 -19.51 -6.37
N ILE A 199 -24.91 -18.69 -6.56
CA ILE A 199 -25.18 -17.95 -7.80
C ILE A 199 -25.50 -16.50 -7.43
N ILE A 200 -24.87 -15.55 -8.11
CA ILE A 200 -25.07 -14.11 -7.93
C ILE A 200 -25.57 -13.52 -9.25
N LYS A 201 -26.78 -12.98 -9.26
CA LYS A 201 -27.34 -12.28 -10.42
C LYS A 201 -26.77 -10.86 -10.47
N GLN A 202 -26.22 -10.44 -11.60
CA GLN A 202 -25.68 -9.09 -11.77
C GLN A 202 -26.75 -8.07 -12.17
N ASP A 203 -27.89 -8.54 -12.68
CA ASP A 203 -29.01 -7.72 -13.12
C ASP A 203 -30.34 -8.26 -12.57
N PRO A 204 -31.39 -7.41 -12.45
CA PRO A 204 -32.70 -7.82 -11.93
C PRO A 204 -33.38 -8.93 -12.73
N LEU A 205 -33.11 -9.03 -14.04
CA LEU A 205 -33.69 -10.07 -14.90
C LEU A 205 -32.91 -11.39 -14.81
N GLY A 206 -31.73 -11.39 -14.18
CA GLY A 206 -30.86 -12.57 -14.02
C GLY A 206 -30.24 -13.06 -15.33
N LEU A 207 -30.15 -12.20 -16.35
CA LEU A 207 -29.56 -12.55 -17.64
C LEU A 207 -28.05 -12.76 -17.55
N ASP A 208 -27.40 -12.07 -16.62
CA ASP A 208 -25.99 -12.15 -16.33
C ASP A 208 -25.79 -12.65 -14.90
N SER A 209 -25.28 -13.87 -14.77
CA SER A 209 -25.11 -14.55 -13.48
C SER A 209 -23.66 -15.00 -13.29
N ILE A 210 -23.15 -14.80 -12.08
CA ILE A 210 -21.84 -15.25 -11.62
C ILE A 210 -22.04 -16.48 -10.74
N TYR A 211 -21.38 -17.56 -11.10
CA TYR A 211 -21.42 -18.81 -10.35
C TYR A 211 -20.23 -18.89 -9.40
N LEU A 212 -20.48 -19.31 -8.17
CA LEU A 212 -19.49 -19.37 -7.11
C LEU A 212 -19.19 -20.82 -6.77
N GLN A 213 -17.92 -21.12 -6.56
CA GLN A 213 -17.47 -22.33 -5.88
C GLN A 213 -16.54 -21.93 -4.74
N ALA A 214 -16.84 -22.41 -3.54
CA ALA A 214 -16.16 -22.14 -2.29
C ALA A 214 -15.57 -23.44 -1.73
N LYS A 215 -14.24 -23.56 -1.75
CA LYS A 215 -13.54 -24.72 -1.17
C LYS A 215 -12.71 -24.34 0.05
N ARG A 216 -13.14 -24.80 1.22
CA ARG A 216 -12.38 -24.65 2.46
C ARG A 216 -11.33 -25.77 2.56
N TYR A 217 -10.07 -25.44 2.36
CA TYR A 217 -8.92 -26.32 2.55
C TYR A 217 -7.93 -25.75 3.57
N THR A 218 -7.32 -26.62 4.37
CA THR A 218 -6.35 -26.22 5.40
C THR A 218 -4.96 -26.01 4.82
N GLU A 219 -4.44 -26.95 4.02
CA GLU A 219 -3.07 -26.91 3.48
C GLU A 219 -2.93 -27.40 2.02
N ASN A 220 -4.00 -27.91 1.40
CA ASN A 220 -3.91 -28.47 0.05
C ASN A 220 -3.90 -27.37 -1.01
N THR A 221 -2.87 -27.36 -1.86
CA THR A 221 -2.86 -26.51 -3.06
C THR A 221 -3.92 -27.00 -4.05
N ILE A 222 -4.69 -26.07 -4.59
CA ILE A 222 -5.73 -26.38 -5.58
C ILE A 222 -5.09 -26.56 -6.95
N GLY A 223 -5.14 -27.80 -7.42
CA GLY A 223 -4.62 -28.18 -8.73
C GLY A 223 -5.61 -27.92 -9.87
N ARG A 224 -5.13 -28.10 -11.10
CA ARG A 224 -5.90 -27.93 -12.34
C ARG A 224 -7.19 -28.76 -12.39
N LEU A 225 -7.18 -29.96 -11.81
CA LEU A 225 -8.33 -30.87 -11.85
C LEU A 225 -9.58 -30.28 -11.20
N GLU A 226 -9.44 -29.56 -10.08
CA GLU A 226 -10.56 -28.92 -9.40
C GLU A 226 -11.16 -27.78 -10.24
N ILE A 227 -10.30 -27.01 -10.91
CA ILE A 227 -10.76 -25.95 -11.83
C ILE A 227 -11.43 -26.53 -13.07
N GLN A 228 -10.96 -27.68 -13.56
CA GLN A 228 -11.61 -28.40 -14.66
C GLN A 228 -13.00 -28.92 -14.28
N LYS A 229 -13.14 -29.48 -13.07
CA LYS A 229 -14.46 -29.88 -12.53
C LYS A 229 -15.41 -28.70 -12.45
N PHE A 230 -14.93 -27.55 -11.94
CA PHE A 230 -15.73 -26.33 -11.88
C PHE A 230 -16.15 -25.86 -13.28
N CYS A 231 -15.21 -25.84 -14.23
CA CYS A 231 -15.49 -25.49 -15.62
C CYS A 231 -16.58 -26.37 -16.25
N GLY A 232 -16.55 -27.68 -15.96
CA GLY A 232 -17.60 -28.63 -16.38
C GLY A 232 -18.95 -28.35 -15.72
N ALA A 233 -18.98 -28.01 -14.42
CA ALA A 233 -20.21 -27.60 -13.76
C ALA A 233 -20.81 -26.32 -14.38
N LEU A 234 -19.97 -25.35 -14.76
CA LEU A 234 -20.41 -24.17 -15.50
C LEU A 234 -21.04 -24.52 -16.85
N ASP A 235 -20.50 -25.50 -17.57
CA ASP A 235 -21.08 -25.97 -18.84
C ASP A 235 -22.49 -26.55 -18.67
N MET A 236 -22.71 -27.32 -17.60
CA MET A 236 -24.03 -27.89 -17.28
C MET A 236 -25.08 -26.79 -17.05
N CYS A 237 -24.66 -25.66 -16.46
CA CYS A 237 -25.52 -24.50 -16.24
C CYS A 237 -25.50 -23.47 -17.41
N ARG A 238 -24.81 -23.76 -18.52
CA ARG A 238 -24.58 -22.83 -19.65
C ARG A 238 -24.00 -21.47 -19.21
N ALA A 239 -23.22 -21.48 -18.12
CA ALA A 239 -22.64 -20.31 -17.52
C ALA A 239 -21.31 -19.93 -18.17
N LYS A 240 -21.07 -18.63 -18.34
CA LYS A 240 -19.84 -18.08 -18.93
C LYS A 240 -18.88 -17.47 -17.92
N LYS A 241 -19.37 -17.16 -16.71
CA LYS A 241 -18.65 -16.48 -15.64
C LYS A 241 -18.68 -17.30 -14.36
N GLY A 242 -17.54 -17.41 -13.70
CA GLY A 242 -17.45 -18.07 -12.40
C GLY A 242 -16.35 -17.49 -11.53
N VAL A 243 -16.50 -17.65 -10.23
CA VAL A 243 -15.48 -17.30 -9.25
C VAL A 243 -15.23 -18.53 -8.39
N PHE A 244 -13.97 -18.97 -8.35
CA PHE A 244 -13.53 -20.06 -7.49
C PHE A 244 -12.75 -19.46 -6.32
N ILE A 245 -13.25 -19.69 -5.12
CA ILE A 245 -12.70 -19.14 -3.87
C ILE A 245 -12.22 -20.27 -2.98
N THR A 246 -11.04 -20.11 -2.40
CA THR A 246 -10.43 -21.10 -1.50
C THR A 246 -9.67 -20.42 -0.38
N THR A 247 -9.56 -21.10 0.76
CA THR A 247 -8.71 -20.70 1.89
C THR A 247 -7.24 -21.13 1.71
N SER A 248 -6.91 -21.76 0.58
CA SER A 248 -5.55 -22.24 0.23
C SER A 248 -5.02 -21.52 -1.02
N ARG A 249 -3.87 -21.95 -1.55
CA ARG A 249 -3.28 -21.39 -2.79
C ARG A 249 -3.66 -22.22 -4.01
N PHE A 250 -3.63 -21.60 -5.20
CA PHE A 250 -3.75 -22.32 -6.48
C PHE A 250 -2.37 -22.71 -7.01
N SER A 251 -2.28 -23.85 -7.70
CA SER A 251 -1.07 -24.22 -8.42
C SER A 251 -0.89 -23.34 -9.66
N GLN A 252 0.36 -23.22 -10.12
CA GLN A 252 0.67 -22.50 -11.37
C GLN A 252 -0.08 -23.10 -12.57
N GLU A 253 -0.25 -24.42 -12.59
CA GLU A 253 -1.02 -25.12 -13.63
C GLU A 253 -2.51 -24.76 -13.59
N ALA A 254 -3.09 -24.58 -12.41
CA ALA A 254 -4.49 -24.16 -12.26
C ALA A 254 -4.69 -22.73 -12.78
N GLN A 255 -3.76 -21.82 -12.47
CA GLN A 255 -3.78 -20.45 -12.98
C GLN A 255 -3.59 -20.40 -14.50
N ALA A 256 -2.61 -21.15 -15.03
CA ALA A 256 -2.36 -21.23 -16.46
C ALA A 256 -3.57 -21.78 -17.24
N PHE A 257 -4.27 -22.77 -16.68
CA PHE A 257 -5.46 -23.34 -17.29
C PHE A 257 -6.59 -22.32 -17.47
N VAL A 258 -6.81 -21.44 -16.49
CA VAL A 258 -7.83 -20.37 -16.60
C VAL A 258 -7.53 -19.41 -17.75
N GLY A 259 -6.25 -19.16 -18.06
CA GLY A 259 -5.86 -18.33 -19.20
C GLY A 259 -6.07 -18.98 -20.58
N MET A 260 -6.30 -20.30 -20.63
CA MET A 260 -6.46 -21.06 -21.89
C MET A 260 -7.91 -21.29 -22.30
N ILE A 261 -8.87 -21.07 -21.39
CA ILE A 261 -10.29 -21.36 -21.62
C ILE A 261 -11.05 -20.10 -22.03
N GLU A 262 -12.14 -20.25 -22.79
CA GLU A 262 -12.99 -19.11 -23.18
C GLU A 262 -13.84 -18.56 -22.03
N LYS A 263 -14.12 -19.38 -21.00
CA LYS A 263 -14.93 -18.96 -19.85
C LYS A 263 -14.14 -18.01 -18.95
N LYS A 264 -14.83 -16.99 -18.42
CA LYS A 264 -14.25 -16.04 -17.48
C LYS A 264 -14.31 -16.59 -16.06
N ILE A 265 -13.29 -17.34 -15.67
CA ILE A 265 -13.15 -17.85 -14.30
C ILE A 265 -12.16 -16.95 -13.54
N ILE A 266 -12.57 -16.45 -12.38
CA ILE A 266 -11.69 -15.70 -11.47
C ILE A 266 -11.30 -16.60 -10.31
N LEU A 267 -10.00 -16.66 -10.02
CA LEU A 267 -9.46 -17.40 -8.88
C LEU A 267 -9.19 -16.43 -7.72
N ILE A 268 -9.68 -16.78 -6.54
CA ILE A 268 -9.46 -16.04 -5.28
C ILE A 268 -8.90 -17.03 -4.26
N ASP A 269 -7.61 -16.87 -3.96
CA ASP A 269 -6.91 -17.69 -2.96
C ASP A 269 -7.07 -17.10 -1.55
N GLY A 270 -6.49 -17.76 -0.55
CA GLY A 270 -6.58 -17.34 0.84
C GLY A 270 -6.11 -15.90 1.06
N ASP A 271 -4.92 -15.56 0.58
CA ASP A 271 -4.33 -14.23 0.76
C ASP A 271 -5.26 -13.15 0.18
N LYS A 272 -5.71 -13.34 -1.08
CA LYS A 272 -6.62 -12.41 -1.75
C LYS A 272 -8.00 -12.35 -1.09
N LEU A 273 -8.52 -13.48 -0.59
CA LEU A 273 -9.77 -13.52 0.16
C LEU A 273 -9.69 -12.64 1.40
N ALA A 274 -8.62 -12.78 2.19
CA ALA A 274 -8.43 -12.00 3.40
C ALA A 274 -8.28 -10.51 3.10
N ASP A 275 -7.52 -10.16 2.06
CA ASP A 275 -7.39 -8.79 1.57
C ASP A 275 -8.73 -8.17 1.19
N LEU A 276 -9.56 -8.91 0.46
CA LEU A 276 -10.91 -8.46 0.07
C LEU A 276 -11.79 -8.29 1.31
N MET A 277 -11.76 -9.23 2.26
CA MET A 277 -12.52 -9.12 3.50
C MET A 277 -12.14 -7.87 4.30
N ILE A 278 -10.85 -7.56 4.43
CA ILE A 278 -10.38 -6.34 5.10
C ILE A 278 -10.84 -5.10 4.32
N THR A 279 -10.68 -5.11 2.99
CA THR A 279 -11.01 -3.96 2.12
C THR A 279 -12.49 -3.61 2.16
N TYR A 280 -13.37 -4.61 2.17
CA TYR A 280 -14.82 -4.42 2.18
C TYR A 280 -15.44 -4.52 3.58
N GLY A 281 -14.62 -4.58 4.64
CA GLY A 281 -15.11 -4.58 6.02
C GLY A 281 -15.89 -5.84 6.43
N LEU A 282 -15.70 -6.97 5.75
CA LEU A 282 -16.38 -8.22 6.07
C LEU A 282 -15.61 -8.99 7.15
N GLY A 283 -16.26 -9.27 8.29
CA GLY A 283 -15.62 -9.95 9.42
C GLY A 283 -14.53 -9.13 10.11
N THR A 284 -14.44 -7.84 9.81
CA THR A 284 -13.52 -6.89 10.42
C THR A 284 -14.27 -5.63 10.88
N SER A 285 -13.70 -4.90 11.83
CA SER A 285 -14.26 -3.65 12.34
C SER A 285 -13.16 -2.62 12.49
N VAL A 286 -13.46 -1.35 12.17
CA VAL A 286 -12.52 -0.24 12.36
C VAL A 286 -12.30 -0.05 13.86
N LYS A 287 -11.06 -0.31 14.32
CA LYS A 287 -10.66 -0.08 15.71
C LYS A 287 -10.30 1.39 15.97
N GLU A 288 -9.62 2.02 15.03
CA GLU A 288 -9.13 3.41 15.13
C GLU A 288 -8.90 3.98 13.72
N THR A 289 -9.02 5.30 13.55
CA THR A 289 -8.73 6.00 12.30
C THR A 289 -7.64 7.04 12.52
N LEU A 290 -6.51 6.90 11.82
CA LEU A 290 -5.40 7.85 11.86
C LEU A 290 -5.46 8.78 10.64
N THR A 291 -5.51 10.09 10.86
CA THR A 291 -5.55 11.10 9.79
C THR A 291 -4.22 11.85 9.70
N LEU A 292 -3.60 11.86 8.52
CA LEU A 292 -2.42 12.66 8.24
C LEU A 292 -2.84 14.00 7.62
N GLN A 293 -2.47 15.10 8.27
CA GLN A 293 -2.70 16.44 7.75
C GLN A 293 -1.43 16.98 7.09
N ALA A 294 -1.61 17.71 6.00
CA ALA A 294 -0.55 18.45 5.32
C ALA A 294 -0.94 19.93 5.28
N ILE A 295 0.06 20.80 5.21
CA ILE A 295 -0.17 22.24 5.02
C ILE A 295 -0.90 22.43 3.69
N ASP A 296 -2.05 23.10 3.74
CA ASP A 296 -2.73 23.58 2.55
C ASP A 296 -2.01 24.83 2.03
N SER A 297 -1.21 24.64 0.99
CA SER A 297 -0.40 25.71 0.41
C SER A 297 -1.25 26.85 -0.17
N ASP A 298 -2.47 26.56 -0.61
CA ASP A 298 -3.37 27.53 -1.24
C ASP A 298 -4.07 28.39 -0.19
N TYR A 299 -4.28 27.84 1.02
CA TYR A 299 -4.79 28.63 2.15
C TYR A 299 -3.81 29.72 2.61
N PHE A 300 -2.50 29.48 2.47
CA PHE A 300 -1.43 30.40 2.88
C PHE A 300 -0.78 31.16 1.71
N SER A 301 -1.35 31.14 0.50
CA SER A 301 -0.98 32.09 -0.56
C SER A 301 -1.69 33.42 -0.32
N GLU A 302 -0.92 34.47 -0.07
CA GLU A 302 -1.39 35.87 -0.06
C GLU A 302 -1.55 36.40 -1.49
N ASP A 303 -2.27 35.67 -2.34
CA ASP A 303 -2.68 36.15 -3.66
C ASP A 303 -4.13 36.65 -3.54
N ASP A 304 -4.28 37.95 -3.25
CA ASP A 304 -5.50 38.73 -3.57
C ASP A 304 -5.47 39.19 -5.04
#